data_AF-A0A847EDV4-F1
#
_entry.id   AF-A0A847EDV4-F1
#
_cell.length_a   1.000
_cell.length_b   1.000
_cell.length_c   1.000
_cell.angle_alpha   90.00
_cell.angle_beta   90.00
_cell.angle_gamma   90.00
#
_symmetry.space_group_name_H-M   'P 1'
#
loop_
_entity.id
_entity.type
_entity.pdbx_description
1 polymer ?
#
loop_
_entity_poly.entity_id
_entity_poly.type
_entity_poly.pdbx_seq_one_letter_code
_entity_poly.pdbx_strand_id
1 'polypeptide(L)'
;MSRSLKKGPYVDPRVLKKIEGKKPQDTGVIKTWSRACVIAPEMVGFIFGVHNGRDHIEVLVSEDMVGHRLGEFSPTRKFIKHGGKMQKELEAKKKQDELNAARAAKAAADAKK
;
A
#
# COMPACT_ATOMS: atom_id res chain seq x y z
N MET A 1 7.39 15.22 10.75
CA MET A 1 7.06 16.42 11.55
C MET A 1 5.55 16.52 11.72
N SER A 2 5.10 16.43 12.97
CA SER A 2 3.69 16.59 13.34
C SER A 2 3.28 18.08 13.23
N ARG A 3 1.98 18.34 13.06
CA ARG A 3 1.44 19.70 13.15
C ARG A 3 1.43 20.14 14.61
N SER A 4 1.41 21.45 14.86
CA SER A 4 1.22 22.00 16.20
C SER A 4 -0.07 21.45 16.84
N LEU A 5 0.01 21.06 18.12
CA LEU A 5 -1.09 20.49 18.89
C LEU A 5 -2.35 21.38 18.86
N LYS A 6 -2.18 22.70 18.96
CA LYS A 6 -3.29 23.67 18.92
C LYS A 6 -4.13 23.60 17.62
N LYS A 7 -3.53 23.15 16.51
CA LYS A 7 -4.19 23.09 15.19
C LYS A 7 -4.85 21.75 14.88
N GLY A 8 -4.60 20.72 15.70
CA GLY A 8 -5.10 19.36 15.48
C GLY A 8 -4.53 18.65 14.23
N PRO A 9 -4.88 17.37 14.06
CA PRO A 9 -4.57 16.61 12.86
C PRO A 9 -5.22 17.26 11.64
N TYR A 10 -4.55 17.20 10.49
CA TYR A 10 -5.14 17.70 9.24
C TYR A 10 -5.88 16.56 8.56
N VAL A 11 -7.21 16.62 8.52
CA VAL A 11 -8.05 15.70 7.77
C VAL A 11 -8.70 16.47 6.63
N ASP A 12 -8.59 15.95 5.40
CA ASP A 12 -9.14 16.60 4.22
C ASP A 12 -10.67 16.41 4.19
N PRO A 13 -11.47 17.51 4.21
CA PRO A 13 -12.93 17.42 4.18
C PRO A 13 -13.46 16.70 2.94
N ARG A 14 -12.74 16.71 1.82
CA ARG A 14 -13.14 16.02 0.59
C ARG A 14 -13.03 14.50 0.73
N VAL A 15 -12.09 14.03 1.56
CA VAL A 15 -11.93 12.60 1.84
C VAL A 15 -12.99 12.15 2.83
N LEU A 16 -13.26 12.95 3.87
CA LEU A 16 -14.34 12.67 4.84
C LEU A 16 -15.71 12.57 4.18
N LYS A 17 -16.06 13.51 3.30
CA LYS A 17 -17.32 13.46 2.55
C LYS A 17 -17.49 12.19 1.70
N LYS A 18 -16.40 11.53 1.31
CA LYS A 18 -16.47 10.29 0.52
C LYS A 18 -16.77 9.06 1.36
N ILE A 19 -16.42 9.08 2.65
CA ILE A 19 -16.66 8.00 3.62
C ILE A 19 -17.94 8.22 4.44
N GLU A 20 -18.38 9.46 4.57
CA GLU A 20 -19.55 9.84 5.37
C GLU A 20 -20.79 9.01 4.98
N GLY A 21 -21.38 8.33 5.98
CA GLY A 21 -22.58 7.51 5.81
C GLY A 21 -22.37 6.19 5.07
N LYS A 22 -21.14 5.80 4.72
CA LYS A 22 -20.85 4.56 4.01
C LYS A 22 -20.22 3.51 4.91
N LYS A 23 -20.42 2.24 4.55
CA LYS A 23 -19.76 1.11 5.19
C LYS A 23 -18.53 0.69 4.37
N PRO A 24 -17.44 0.25 5.01
CA PRO A 24 -16.24 -0.17 4.30
C PRO A 24 -16.48 -1.33 3.31
N GLN A 25 -17.37 -2.26 3.64
CA GLN A 25 -17.67 -3.43 2.80
C GLN A 25 -18.39 -3.08 1.49
N ASP A 26 -19.21 -2.03 1.53
CA ASP A 26 -20.01 -1.59 0.38
C ASP A 26 -19.26 -0.54 -0.47
N THR A 27 -18.14 -0.04 0.04
CA THR A 27 -17.39 1.05 -0.57
C THR A 27 -16.15 0.49 -1.27
N GLY A 28 -16.12 0.60 -2.59
CA GLY A 28 -14.93 0.30 -3.38
C GLY A 28 -13.77 1.27 -3.08
N VAL A 29 -12.70 1.16 -3.87
CA VAL A 29 -11.47 1.94 -3.69
C VAL A 29 -11.73 3.45 -3.79
N ILE A 30 -11.46 4.18 -2.71
CA ILE A 30 -11.61 5.64 -2.65
C ILE A 30 -10.32 6.30 -3.16
N LYS A 31 -10.37 6.84 -4.38
CA LYS A 31 -9.23 7.57 -4.95
C LYS A 31 -9.01 8.92 -4.27
N THR A 32 -7.77 9.19 -3.88
CA THR A 32 -7.35 10.43 -3.23
C THR A 32 -5.97 10.90 -3.69
N TRP A 33 -5.86 12.21 -3.87
CA TRP A 33 -4.59 12.93 -4.08
C TRP A 33 -4.09 13.56 -2.78
N SER A 34 -4.88 13.50 -1.71
CA SER A 34 -4.60 14.16 -0.44
C SER A 34 -3.63 13.32 0.40
N ARG A 35 -2.37 13.29 -0.02
CA ARG A 35 -1.29 12.58 0.67
C ARG A 35 -0.98 13.14 2.06
N ALA A 36 -1.34 14.39 2.32
CA ALA A 36 -1.12 15.06 3.60
C ALA A 36 -2.21 14.78 4.63
N CYS A 37 -3.34 14.18 4.21
CA CYS A 37 -4.43 13.83 5.10
C CYS A 37 -3.97 12.80 6.14
N VAL A 38 -4.23 13.11 7.41
CA VAL A 38 -4.05 12.21 8.54
C VAL A 38 -5.22 11.22 8.54
N ILE A 39 -4.91 9.96 8.82
CA ILE A 39 -5.90 8.89 8.94
C ILE A 39 -6.68 9.11 10.24
N ALA A 40 -7.99 9.33 10.08
CA ALA A 40 -8.94 9.43 11.18
C ALA A 40 -9.48 8.04 11.56
N PRO A 41 -9.96 7.83 12.80
CA PRO A 41 -10.56 6.55 13.22
C PRO A 41 -11.71 6.08 12.32
N GLU A 42 -12.49 7.01 11.78
CA GLU A 42 -13.61 6.73 10.86
C GLU A 42 -13.17 6.12 9.51
N MET A 43 -11.89 6.23 9.17
CA MET A 43 -11.32 5.70 7.93
C MET A 43 -10.89 4.23 8.03
N VAL A 44 -10.95 3.64 9.23
CA VAL A 44 -10.52 2.25 9.45
C VAL A 44 -11.43 1.29 8.68
N GLY A 45 -10.81 0.31 8.01
CA GLY A 45 -11.47 -0.68 7.17
C GLY A 45 -11.71 -0.24 5.72
N PHE A 46 -11.61 1.06 5.40
CA PHE A 46 -11.74 1.54 4.02
C PHE A 46 -10.44 1.31 3.22
N ILE A 47 -10.60 1.10 1.91
CA ILE A 47 -9.48 1.03 0.96
C ILE A 47 -9.33 2.38 0.26
N PHE A 48 -8.18 3.02 0.43
CA PHE A 48 -7.83 4.26 -0.25
C PHE A 48 -6.85 4.01 -1.37
N GLY A 49 -7.16 4.48 -2.57
CA GLY A 49 -6.20 4.61 -3.65
C GLY A 49 -5.43 5.91 -3.46
N VAL A 50 -4.22 5.85 -2.90
CA VAL A 50 -3.38 7.04 -2.64
C VAL A 50 -2.44 7.29 -3.81
N HIS A 51 -2.59 8.44 -4.45
CA HIS A 51 -1.78 8.82 -5.62
C HIS A 51 -0.29 8.98 -5.26
N ASN A 52 0.60 8.32 -6.01
CA ASN A 52 2.06 8.40 -5.81
C ASN A 52 2.80 9.29 -6.81
N GLY A 53 2.09 9.96 -7.72
CA GLY A 53 2.66 10.75 -8.81
C GLY A 53 2.44 10.11 -10.18
N ARG A 54 2.12 8.81 -10.22
CA ARG A 54 1.85 8.06 -11.45
C ARG A 54 0.57 7.23 -11.34
N ASP A 55 0.51 6.41 -10.28
CA ASP A 55 -0.55 5.45 -10.05
C ASP A 55 -1.21 5.71 -8.69
N HIS A 56 -2.39 5.11 -8.48
CA HIS A 56 -3.04 5.08 -7.18
C HIS A 56 -2.74 3.75 -6.51
N ILE A 57 -1.99 3.79 -5.40
CA ILE A 57 -1.65 2.60 -4.63
C ILE A 57 -2.81 2.34 -3.67
N GLU A 58 -3.36 1.13 -3.71
CA GLU A 58 -4.42 0.71 -2.80
C GLU A 58 -3.85 0.43 -1.42
N VAL A 59 -4.39 1.11 -0.41
CA VAL A 59 -4.02 0.99 0.99
C VAL A 59 -5.28 0.68 1.78
N LEU A 60 -5.36 -0.53 2.33
CA LEU A 60 -6.37 -0.90 3.31
C LEU A 60 -5.95 -0.33 4.68
N VAL A 61 -6.78 0.51 5.26
CA VAL A 61 -6.45 1.20 6.52
C VAL A 61 -6.79 0.31 7.72
N SER A 62 -5.78 0.02 8.55
CA SER A 62 -5.94 -0.64 9.85
C SER A 62 -5.92 0.37 11.00
N GLU A 63 -6.27 -0.09 12.22
CA GLU A 63 -6.28 0.74 13.43
C GLU A 63 -4.89 1.30 13.78
N ASP A 64 -3.84 0.51 13.58
CA ASP A 64 -2.46 0.92 13.84
C ASP A 64 -2.00 2.08 12.95
N MET A 65 -2.68 2.34 11.83
CA MET A 65 -2.35 3.43 10.91
C MET A 65 -2.98 4.77 11.35
N VAL A 66 -3.85 4.79 12.36
CA VAL A 66 -4.50 6.01 12.84
C VAL A 66 -3.44 7.00 13.36
N GLY A 67 -3.57 8.27 12.95
CA GLY A 67 -2.60 9.32 13.28
C GLY A 67 -1.43 9.46 12.31
N HIS A 68 -1.19 8.47 11.44
CA HIS A 68 -0.25 8.58 10.32
C HIS A 68 -0.88 9.32 9.14
N ARG A 69 -0.05 9.73 8.17
CA ARG A 69 -0.54 10.33 6.91
C ARG A 69 -0.70 9.27 5.83
N LEU A 70 -1.73 9.40 5.00
CA LEU A 70 -1.97 8.51 3.85
C LEU A 70 -0.75 8.40 2.91
N GLY A 71 0.01 9.48 2.76
CA GLY A 71 1.21 9.50 1.92
C GLY A 71 2.37 8.64 2.42
N GLU A 72 2.39 8.24 3.69
CA GLU A 72 3.44 7.36 4.26
C GLU A 72 3.33 5.94 3.69
N PHE A 73 2.12 5.51 3.34
CA PHE A 73 1.83 4.19 2.80
C PHE A 73 1.88 4.12 1.27
N SER A 74 2.23 5.23 0.60
CA SER A 74 2.28 5.35 -0.85
C SER A 74 3.64 5.88 -1.32
N PRO A 75 4.65 5.02 -1.52
CA PRO A 75 5.99 5.44 -1.90
C PRO A 75 6.01 6.09 -3.28
N THR A 76 6.69 7.24 -3.39
CA THR A 76 6.75 8.07 -4.62
C THR A 76 7.94 7.74 -5.52
N ARG A 77 9.03 7.23 -4.94
CA ARG A 77 10.23 6.84 -5.68
C ARG A 77 10.45 5.36 -5.53
N LYS A 78 10.69 4.68 -6.66
CA LYS A 78 11.13 3.29 -6.64
C LYS A 78 12.56 3.27 -6.08
N PHE A 79 12.73 2.67 -4.92
CA PHE A 79 14.06 2.45 -4.37
C PHE A 79 14.79 1.41 -5.23
N ILE A 80 15.85 1.83 -5.89
CA ILE A 80 16.74 0.94 -6.63
C ILE A 80 17.95 0.73 -5.71
N LYS A 81 18.13 -0.49 -5.22
CA LYS A 81 19.30 -0.84 -4.41
C LYS A 81 20.56 -0.63 -5.23
N HIS A 82 21.61 -0.07 -4.62
CA HIS A 82 22.96 -0.11 -5.17
C HIS A 82 23.55 -1.52 -4.94
N GLY A 83 23.08 -2.48 -5.71
CA GLY A 83 23.63 -3.82 -5.75
C GLY A 83 24.68 -3.94 -6.83
N GLY A 84 25.95 -4.15 -6.46
CA GLY A 84 26.99 -4.58 -7.40
C GLY A 84 26.64 -5.94 -8.04
N LYS A 85 27.55 -6.50 -8.84
CA LYS A 85 27.33 -7.79 -9.55
C LYS A 85 26.83 -8.91 -8.63
N MET A 86 27.40 -9.02 -7.42
CA MET A 86 27.05 -10.05 -6.44
C MET A 86 25.57 -10.02 -6.00
N GLN A 87 24.98 -8.84 -5.82
CA GLN A 87 23.57 -8.74 -5.42
C GLN A 87 22.62 -9.10 -6.56
N LYS A 88 22.98 -8.74 -7.81
CA LYS A 88 22.23 -9.14 -9.01
C LYS A 88 22.28 -10.65 -9.21
N GLU A 89 23.42 -11.27 -8.97
CA GLU A 89 23.59 -12.73 -9.05
C GLU A 89 22.77 -13.45 -7.98
N LEU A 90 22.76 -12.96 -6.74
CA LEU A 90 21.93 -13.52 -5.67
C LEU A 90 20.42 -13.38 -5.96
N GLU A 91 19.99 -12.25 -6.52
CA GLU A 91 18.60 -12.03 -6.92
C GLU A 91 18.21 -12.90 -8.12
N ALA A 92 19.09 -13.05 -9.12
CA ALA A 92 18.88 -13.94 -10.26
C ALA A 92 18.80 -15.41 -9.82
N LYS A 93 19.70 -15.84 -8.93
CA LYS A 93 19.70 -17.20 -8.37
C LYS A 93 18.42 -17.49 -7.60
N LYS A 94 18.00 -16.59 -6.69
CA LYS A 94 16.72 -16.72 -5.99
C LYS A 94 15.53 -16.82 -6.93
N LYS A 95 15.52 -16.04 -8.01
CA LYS A 95 14.47 -16.05 -9.02
C LYS A 95 14.47 -17.35 -9.83
N GLN A 96 15.65 -17.90 -10.13
CA GLN A 96 15.81 -19.21 -10.76
C GLN A 96 15.29 -20.32 -9.83
N ASP A 97 15.62 -20.25 -8.54
CA ASP A 97 15.22 -21.24 -7.53
C ASP A 97 13.69 -21.24 -7.35
N GLU A 98 13.04 -20.07 -7.29
CA GLU A 98 11.58 -19.96 -7.28
C GLU A 98 10.95 -20.54 -8.55
N LEU A 99 11.51 -20.26 -9.73
CA LEU A 99 11.02 -20.80 -11.00
C LEU A 99 11.16 -22.33 -11.08
N ASN A 100 12.27 -22.87 -10.57
CA ASN A 100 12.51 -24.31 -10.54
C ASN A 100 11.58 -25.00 -9.54
N ALA A 101 11.35 -24.40 -8.36
CA ALA A 101 10.38 -24.89 -7.37
C ALA A 101 8.95 -24.87 -7.93
N ALA A 102 8.56 -23.80 -8.62
CA ALA A 102 7.24 -23.69 -9.26
C ALA A 102 7.06 -24.72 -10.39
N ARG A 103 8.10 -24.98 -11.19
CA ARG A 103 8.09 -26.02 -12.24
C ARG A 103 8.01 -27.43 -11.65
N ALA A 104 8.75 -27.70 -10.58
CA ALA A 104 8.71 -28.98 -9.88
C ALA A 104 7.35 -29.24 -9.22
N ALA A 105 6.76 -28.21 -8.58
CA ALA A 105 5.42 -28.31 -8.01
C ALA A 105 4.34 -28.55 -9.08
N LYS A 106 4.48 -27.91 -10.24
CA LYS A 106 3.56 -28.12 -11.38
C LYS A 106 3.70 -29.54 -11.97
N ALA A 107 4.93 -30.02 -12.16
CA ALA A 107 5.18 -31.39 -12.64
C ALA A 107 4.69 -32.47 -11.66
N ALA A 108 4.81 -32.24 -10.36
CA ALA A 108 4.29 -33.16 -9.33
C ALA A 108 2.76 -33.18 -9.26
N ALA A 109 2.09 -32.07 -9.63
CA ALA A 109 0.63 -32.00 -9.73
C ALA A 109 0.10 -32.68 -11.00
N ASP A 110 0.80 -32.54 -12.14
CA ASP A 110 0.47 -33.23 -13.40
C ASP A 110 0.72 -34.75 -13.31
N ALA A 111 1.71 -35.21 -12.55
CA ALA A 111 1.98 -36.64 -12.37
C ALA A 111 1.04 -37.37 -11.38
N LYS A 112 0.23 -36.62 -10.62
CA LYS A 112 -0.77 -37.15 -9.66
C LYS A 112 -2.21 -37.12 -10.20
N LYS A 113 -2.41 -36.67 -11.43
CA LYS A 113 -3.69 -36.65 -12.14
C LYS A 113 -3.72 -37.76 -13.19
#